data_AF-A0AAV9BRL6-F1
#
_entry.id   AF-A0AAV9BRL6-F1
#
_cell.length_a   1.000
_cell.length_b   1.000
_cell.length_c   1.000
_cell.angle_alpha   90.00
_cell.angle_beta   90.00
_cell.angle_gamma   90.00
#
_symmetry.space_group_name_H-M   'P 1'
#
loop_
_entity.id
_entity.type
_entity.pdbx_description
1 polymer ?
#
loop_
_entity_poly.entity_id
_entity_poly.type
_entity_poly.pdbx_seq_one_letter_code
_entity_poly.pdbx_strand_id
1 'polypeptide(L)'
;MMGITICYIISLLVLPVWASDELHKSIVSKFDKLANSIEGCMEDYFKSDGKTDTKASSNLGGCMSVIYSKAADEALANFAIWEPWHGRFGYGYPYNKCLRILELLRELAASTLSLQSCLKSKLQPSLLSTRAAETCQVISEMLVFMLRELGEDIFNMRMCRPHDIVAVRIESLKTELATAVSASNLSTLVGVNSTMRDGLSVASFVFVFMEVLEKVEVISKEVEELGKLARFEKRELMLH
;
A
#
# COMPACT_ATOMS: atom_id res chain seq x y z
N MET A 1 7.10 -20.98 44.33
CA MET A 1 5.76 -20.56 43.83
C MET A 1 5.60 -19.04 43.84
N MET A 2 5.89 -18.34 44.96
CA MET A 2 5.79 -16.87 45.05
C MET A 2 6.50 -16.11 43.92
N GLY A 3 7.71 -16.52 43.50
CA GLY A 3 8.45 -15.81 42.44
C GLY A 3 7.82 -15.89 41.04
N ILE A 4 7.16 -17.00 40.70
CA ILE A 4 6.43 -17.14 39.43
C ILE A 4 5.20 -16.23 39.46
N THR A 5 4.45 -16.26 40.57
CA THR A 5 3.26 -15.42 40.76
C THR A 5 3.61 -13.93 40.73
N ILE A 6 4.70 -13.52 41.39
CA ILE A 6 5.15 -12.12 41.40
C ILE A 6 5.67 -11.68 40.03
N CYS A 7 6.41 -12.53 39.31
CA CYS A 7 6.86 -12.24 37.94
C CYS A 7 5.67 -12.09 36.97
N TYR A 8 4.68 -12.97 37.09
CA TYR A 8 3.43 -12.90 36.32
C TYR A 8 2.66 -11.60 36.62
N ILE A 9 2.54 -11.23 37.90
CA ILE A 9 1.86 -10.02 38.35
C ILE A 9 2.58 -8.76 37.88
N ILE A 10 3.91 -8.69 37.98
CA ILE A 10 4.69 -7.53 37.52
C ILE A 10 4.58 -7.39 36.00
N SER A 11 4.61 -8.50 35.26
CA SER A 11 4.43 -8.50 33.79
C SER A 11 3.04 -8.03 33.36
N LEU A 12 2.01 -8.20 34.21
CA LEU A 12 0.64 -7.74 33.98
C LEU A 12 0.39 -6.30 34.48
N LEU A 13 1.12 -5.83 35.50
CA LEU A 13 0.87 -4.54 36.17
C LEU A 13 1.77 -3.38 35.67
N VAL A 14 2.92 -3.66 35.06
CA VAL A 14 3.77 -2.62 34.44
C VAL A 14 3.32 -2.44 32.99
N LEU A 15 2.35 -1.54 32.75
CA LEU A 15 1.91 -1.04 31.43
C LEU A 15 2.17 -2.05 30.29
N PRO A 16 1.38 -3.14 30.19
CA PRO A 16 1.64 -4.18 29.20
C PRO A 16 1.70 -3.57 27.80
N VAL A 17 2.79 -3.85 27.08
CA VAL A 17 2.85 -3.60 25.64
C VAL A 17 1.94 -4.63 24.99
N TRP A 18 0.75 -4.20 24.57
CA TRP A 18 -0.23 -5.07 23.95
C TRP A 18 0.15 -5.39 22.50
N ALA A 19 0.16 -6.67 22.17
CA ALA A 19 0.37 -7.18 20.82
C ALA A 19 -0.70 -6.69 19.85
N SER A 20 -1.94 -6.45 20.31
CA SER A 20 -2.99 -5.86 19.47
C SER A 20 -2.65 -4.44 18.99
N ASP A 21 -2.14 -3.60 19.91
CA ASP A 21 -1.69 -2.25 19.58
C ASP A 21 -0.49 -2.29 18.62
N GLU A 22 0.48 -3.17 18.88
CA GLU A 22 1.65 -3.33 18.01
C GLU A 22 1.28 -3.89 16.64
N LEU A 23 0.31 -4.81 16.55
CA LEU A 23 -0.22 -5.31 15.28
C LEU A 23 -0.87 -4.18 14.48
N HIS A 24 -1.70 -3.35 15.12
CA HIS A 24 -2.31 -2.19 14.47
C HIS A 24 -1.27 -1.19 13.98
N LYS A 25 -0.32 -0.79 14.83
CA LYS A 25 0.79 0.09 14.44
C LYS A 25 1.60 -0.51 13.28
N SER A 26 1.80 -1.82 13.30
CA SER A 26 2.51 -2.56 12.24
C SER A 26 1.75 -2.50 10.91
N ILE A 27 0.42 -2.64 10.90
CA ILE A 27 -0.41 -2.46 9.69
C ILE A 27 -0.28 -1.02 9.16
N VAL A 28 -0.52 -0.03 10.03
CA VAL A 28 -0.49 1.40 9.68
C VAL A 28 0.88 1.79 9.12
N SER A 29 1.96 1.36 9.76
CA SER A 29 3.32 1.63 9.29
C SER A 29 3.60 1.04 7.90
N LYS A 30 3.02 -0.12 7.56
CA LYS A 30 3.19 -0.72 6.23
C LYS A 30 2.46 0.05 5.14
N PHE A 31 1.25 0.56 5.42
CA PHE A 31 0.57 1.47 4.50
C PHE A 31 1.44 2.68 4.19
N ASP A 32 1.99 3.33 5.21
CA ASP A 32 2.85 4.50 5.05
C ASP A 32 4.15 4.16 4.30
N LYS A 33 4.81 3.04 4.63
CA LYS A 33 6.00 2.57 3.91
C LYS A 33 5.73 2.34 2.42
N LEU A 34 4.59 1.75 2.07
CA LEU A 34 4.22 1.50 0.67
C LEU A 34 3.86 2.80 -0.05
N ALA A 35 3.15 3.71 0.61
CA ALA A 35 2.87 5.04 0.07
C ALA A 35 4.19 5.79 -0.23
N ASN A 36 5.12 5.83 0.72
CA ASN A 36 6.43 6.46 0.55
C ASN A 36 7.27 5.78 -0.54
N SER A 37 7.20 4.45 -0.67
CA SER A 37 7.88 3.71 -1.74
C SER A 37 7.32 4.03 -3.13
N ILE A 38 5.99 4.15 -3.28
CA ILE A 38 5.36 4.53 -4.56
C ILE A 38 5.69 5.98 -4.91
N GLU A 39 5.50 6.90 -3.95
CA GLU A 39 5.78 8.33 -4.10
C GLU A 39 7.24 8.54 -4.52
N GLY A 40 8.19 8.02 -3.74
CA GLY A 40 9.60 8.17 -4.03
C GLY A 40 10.03 7.53 -5.35
N CYS A 41 9.44 6.40 -5.74
CA CYS A 41 9.75 5.77 -7.03
C CYS A 41 9.29 6.61 -8.23
N MET A 42 8.11 7.23 -8.13
CA MET A 42 7.58 8.07 -9.20
C MET A 42 8.29 9.41 -9.27
N GLU A 43 8.59 10.02 -8.10
CA GLU A 43 9.40 11.22 -8.05
C GLU A 43 10.79 11.02 -8.68
N ASP A 44 11.48 9.92 -8.34
CA ASP A 44 12.79 9.61 -8.90
C ASP A 44 12.73 9.47 -10.43
N TYR A 45 11.65 8.89 -10.95
CA TYR A 45 11.45 8.71 -12.39
C TYR A 45 11.17 10.02 -13.13
N PHE A 46 10.28 10.87 -12.60
CA PHE A 46 9.89 12.12 -13.25
C PHE A 46 10.86 13.29 -13.01
N LYS A 47 11.68 13.26 -11.95
CA LYS A 47 12.71 14.29 -11.66
C LYS A 47 14.03 14.05 -12.39
N SER A 48 14.22 12.89 -13.04
CA SER A 48 15.48 12.53 -13.70
C SER A 48 15.73 13.31 -15.01
N ASP A 49 16.09 14.59 -14.88
CA ASP A 49 16.89 15.33 -15.86
C ASP A 49 18.34 15.39 -15.36
N GLY A 50 19.07 14.26 -15.51
CA GLY A 50 20.51 14.17 -15.30
C GLY A 50 21.03 14.28 -13.86
N LYS A 51 21.36 13.11 -13.26
CA LYS A 51 22.10 12.84 -12.01
C LYS A 51 21.26 12.70 -10.74
N THR A 52 21.30 11.50 -10.11
CA THR A 52 21.98 11.26 -8.81
C THR A 52 21.72 9.84 -8.29
N ASP A 53 22.80 9.09 -8.05
CA ASP A 53 22.84 7.72 -7.49
C ASP A 53 22.72 7.67 -5.95
N THR A 54 21.91 8.52 -5.29
CA THR A 54 22.02 8.62 -3.81
C THR A 54 20.73 8.64 -3.00
N LYS A 55 19.54 8.53 -3.61
CA LYS A 55 18.26 8.35 -2.86
C LYS A 55 17.54 7.02 -3.10
N ALA A 56 17.98 6.24 -4.08
CA ALA A 56 17.32 5.00 -4.47
C ALA A 56 17.28 3.89 -3.41
N SER A 57 18.11 3.97 -2.36
CA SER A 57 18.24 2.92 -1.33
C SER A 57 17.14 2.98 -0.26
N SER A 58 16.57 4.15 0.04
CA SER A 58 15.53 4.29 1.08
C SER A 58 14.20 3.67 0.65
N ASN A 59 13.81 3.82 -0.62
CA ASN A 59 12.53 3.35 -1.14
C ASN A 59 12.47 1.82 -1.27
N LEU A 60 13.62 1.18 -1.55
CA LEU A 60 13.76 -0.28 -1.59
C LEU A 60 13.63 -0.90 -0.19
N GLY A 61 14.19 -0.24 0.82
CA GLY A 61 14.13 -0.69 2.21
C GLY A 61 12.70 -0.77 2.76
N GLY A 62 11.83 0.17 2.34
CA GLY A 62 10.41 0.19 2.68
C GLY A 62 9.70 -1.11 2.30
N CYS A 63 9.61 -1.42 1.01
CA CYS A 63 8.97 -2.63 0.51
C CYS A 63 9.60 -3.92 1.05
N MET A 64 10.94 -4.01 1.11
CA MET A 64 11.61 -5.20 1.65
C MET A 64 11.24 -5.44 3.11
N SER A 65 11.17 -4.39 3.93
CA SER A 65 10.75 -4.52 5.32
C SER A 65 9.30 -5.02 5.47
N VAL A 66 8.42 -4.69 4.51
CA VAL A 66 7.06 -5.24 4.46
C VAL A 66 7.09 -6.72 4.07
N ILE A 67 7.81 -7.08 3.02
CA ILE A 67 7.88 -8.46 2.52
C ILE A 67 8.39 -9.43 3.60
N TYR A 68 9.44 -9.04 4.33
CA TYR A 68 10.04 -9.89 5.36
C TYR A 68 9.34 -9.87 6.73
N SER A 69 8.24 -9.12 6.90
CA SER A 69 7.57 -8.97 8.20
C SER A 69 6.69 -10.16 8.62
N LYS A 70 6.50 -11.17 7.76
CA LYS A 70 5.50 -12.23 7.96
C LYS A 70 5.55 -12.90 9.33
N ALA A 71 6.72 -13.36 9.76
CA ALA A 71 6.86 -14.06 11.03
C ALA A 71 6.54 -13.15 12.24
N ALA A 72 6.92 -11.87 12.18
CA ALA A 72 6.62 -10.91 13.23
C ALA A 72 5.11 -10.60 13.29
N ASP A 73 4.47 -10.45 12.14
CA ASP A 73 3.03 -10.20 12.02
C ASP A 73 2.18 -11.37 12.56
N GLU A 74 2.55 -12.61 12.22
CA GLU A 74 1.90 -13.82 12.72
C GLU A 74 2.10 -13.98 14.23
N ALA A 75 3.31 -13.69 14.74
CA ALA A 75 3.57 -13.71 16.17
C ALA A 75 2.68 -12.70 16.92
N LEU A 76 2.59 -11.46 16.44
CA LEU A 76 1.74 -10.43 17.03
C LEU A 76 0.26 -10.84 17.05
N ALA A 77 -0.27 -11.36 15.94
CA ALA A 77 -1.65 -11.84 15.88
C ALA A 77 -1.90 -13.00 16.83
N ASN A 78 -0.96 -13.94 16.94
CA ASN A 78 -1.07 -15.07 17.86
C ASN A 78 -1.10 -14.62 19.33
N PHE A 79 -0.28 -13.62 19.70
CA PHE A 79 -0.32 -13.06 21.05
C PHE A 79 -1.61 -12.28 21.31
N ALA A 80 -2.06 -11.48 20.35
CA ALA A 80 -3.24 -10.65 20.44
C ALA A 80 -4.55 -11.43 20.71
N ILE A 81 -4.64 -12.68 20.21
CA ILE A 81 -5.80 -13.56 20.45
C ILE A 81 -5.98 -13.90 21.94
N TRP A 82 -4.89 -13.94 22.72
CA TRP A 82 -4.92 -14.31 24.14
C TRP A 82 -5.07 -13.10 25.07
N GLU A 83 -5.16 -11.89 24.52
CA GLU A 83 -5.26 -10.70 25.33
C GLU A 83 -6.66 -10.59 25.96
N PRO A 84 -6.75 -10.19 27.25
CA PRO A 84 -8.02 -9.77 27.82
C PRO A 84 -8.52 -8.52 27.08
N TRP A 85 -9.80 -8.17 27.29
CA TRP A 85 -10.32 -6.92 26.75
C TRP A 85 -9.51 -5.72 27.29
N HIS A 86 -8.96 -4.91 26.39
CA HIS A 86 -8.26 -3.68 26.72
C HIS A 86 -8.47 -2.59 25.66
N GLY A 87 -8.30 -1.33 26.08
CA GLY A 87 -8.25 -0.17 25.20
C GLY A 87 -9.37 -0.13 24.16
N ARG A 88 -8.97 -0.12 22.87
CA ARG A 88 -9.88 -0.09 21.72
C ARG A 88 -10.16 -1.48 21.13
N PHE A 89 -9.64 -2.54 21.75
CA PHE A 89 -9.73 -3.91 21.26
C PHE A 89 -10.71 -4.72 22.10
N GLY A 90 -11.91 -4.93 21.56
CA GLY A 90 -12.95 -5.72 22.21
C GLY A 90 -12.69 -7.24 22.18
N TYR A 91 -13.47 -7.97 22.96
CA TYR A 91 -13.49 -9.43 22.92
C TYR A 91 -13.85 -9.94 21.52
N GLY A 92 -13.04 -10.85 20.97
CA GLY A 92 -13.27 -11.44 19.64
C GLY A 92 -12.91 -10.52 18.47
N TYR A 93 -11.95 -9.60 18.66
CA TYR A 93 -11.43 -8.76 17.58
C TYR A 93 -10.98 -9.60 16.36
N PRO A 94 -11.29 -9.19 15.12
CA PRO A 94 -11.09 -10.01 13.92
C PRO A 94 -9.63 -10.04 13.43
N TYR A 95 -8.69 -10.57 14.23
CA TYR A 95 -7.26 -10.63 13.89
C TYR A 95 -6.96 -11.38 12.58
N ASN A 96 -7.80 -12.34 12.17
CA ASN A 96 -7.68 -13.00 10.87
C ASN A 96 -7.81 -12.01 9.69
N LYS A 97 -8.65 -10.97 9.83
CA LYS A 97 -8.75 -9.91 8.82
C LYS A 97 -7.51 -9.02 8.81
N CYS A 98 -6.94 -8.72 9.97
CA CYS A 98 -5.65 -8.03 10.06
C CYS A 98 -4.53 -8.81 9.34
N LEU A 99 -4.44 -10.13 9.56
CA LEU A 99 -3.48 -10.99 8.85
C LEU A 99 -3.70 -11.00 7.34
N ARG A 100 -4.96 -11.02 6.89
CA ARG A 100 -5.30 -10.94 5.46
C ARG A 100 -4.85 -9.61 4.85
N ILE A 101 -5.08 -8.49 5.52
CA ILE A 101 -4.61 -7.17 5.07
C ILE A 101 -3.08 -7.15 5.01
N LEU A 102 -2.39 -7.70 6.01
CA LEU A 102 -0.93 -7.79 6.04
C LEU A 102 -0.36 -8.63 4.90
N GLU A 103 -1.05 -9.71 4.53
CA GLU A 103 -0.71 -10.51 3.35
C GLU A 103 -0.85 -9.70 2.06
N LEU A 104 -1.97 -9.02 1.86
CA LEU A 104 -2.19 -8.16 0.68
C LEU A 104 -1.19 -7.00 0.61
N LEU A 105 -0.79 -6.42 1.74
CA LEU A 105 0.25 -5.40 1.79
C LEU A 105 1.62 -5.95 1.37
N ARG A 106 1.94 -7.21 1.68
CA ARG A 106 3.17 -7.86 1.17
C ARG A 106 3.10 -8.11 -0.32
N GLU A 107 1.95 -8.51 -0.84
CA GLU A 107 1.74 -8.65 -2.28
C GLU A 107 1.85 -7.30 -3.02
N LEU A 108 1.29 -6.23 -2.44
CA LEU A 108 1.43 -4.86 -2.93
C LEU A 108 2.89 -4.41 -2.88
N ALA A 109 3.63 -4.76 -1.83
CA ALA A 109 5.07 -4.50 -1.74
C ALA A 109 5.85 -5.15 -2.89
N ALA A 110 5.52 -6.40 -3.23
CA ALA A 110 6.16 -7.11 -4.34
C ALA A 110 5.86 -6.47 -5.71
N SER A 111 4.61 -6.05 -5.95
CA SER A 111 4.27 -5.31 -7.19
C SER A 111 4.90 -3.94 -7.22
N THR A 112 5.01 -3.24 -6.09
CA THR A 112 5.69 -1.94 -6.00
C THR A 112 7.19 -2.07 -6.30
N LEU A 113 7.86 -3.12 -5.82
CA LEU A 113 9.24 -3.42 -6.20
C LEU A 113 9.38 -3.73 -7.69
N SER A 114 8.41 -4.45 -8.25
CA SER A 114 8.38 -4.76 -9.68
C SER A 114 8.21 -3.48 -10.51
N LEU A 115 7.37 -2.55 -10.04
CA LEU A 115 7.14 -1.24 -10.65
C LEU A 115 8.43 -0.42 -10.64
N GLN A 116 9.10 -0.36 -9.49
CA GLN A 116 10.40 0.30 -9.34
C GLN A 116 11.46 -0.30 -10.26
N SER A 117 11.48 -1.63 -10.40
CA SER A 117 12.37 -2.32 -11.33
C SER A 117 12.09 -1.94 -12.78
N CYS A 118 10.81 -1.89 -13.20
CA CYS A 118 10.44 -1.44 -14.54
C CYS A 118 10.89 0.01 -14.81
N LEU A 119 10.66 0.92 -13.86
CA LEU A 119 11.02 2.33 -13.98
C LEU A 119 12.55 2.55 -14.05
N LYS A 120 13.34 1.78 -13.31
CA LYS A 120 14.81 1.92 -13.30
C LYS A 120 15.51 1.25 -14.48
N SER A 121 15.05 0.05 -14.86
CA SER A 121 15.83 -0.83 -15.75
C SER A 121 15.33 -0.91 -17.18
N LYS A 122 14.06 -0.58 -17.42
CA LYS A 122 13.39 -0.84 -18.71
C LYS A 122 12.76 0.40 -19.32
N LEU A 123 12.17 1.27 -18.50
CA LEU A 123 11.42 2.41 -18.99
C LEU A 123 12.30 3.67 -18.96
N GLN A 124 12.64 4.21 -20.12
CA GLN A 124 13.24 5.55 -20.18
C GLN A 124 12.13 6.60 -20.08
N PRO A 125 12.36 7.74 -19.38
CA PRO A 125 11.40 8.85 -19.28
C PRO A 125 10.83 9.32 -20.62
N SER A 126 11.64 9.27 -21.68
CA SER A 126 11.27 9.65 -23.05
C SER A 126 10.32 8.68 -23.77
N LEU A 127 10.11 7.47 -23.24
CA LEU A 127 9.22 6.47 -23.84
C LEU A 127 7.74 6.72 -23.53
N LEU A 128 7.45 7.45 -22.46
CA LEU A 128 6.08 7.88 -22.17
C LEU A 128 5.82 9.22 -22.87
N SER A 129 4.69 9.33 -23.56
CA SER A 129 4.21 10.66 -23.96
C SER A 129 3.98 11.53 -22.73
N THR A 130 4.07 12.85 -22.91
CA THR A 130 3.78 13.84 -21.86
C THR A 130 2.44 13.56 -21.19
N ARG A 131 1.40 13.26 -21.97
CA ARG A 131 0.09 12.88 -21.45
C ARG A 131 0.12 11.62 -20.59
N ALA A 132 0.79 10.56 -21.04
CA ALA A 132 0.88 9.31 -20.28
C ALA A 132 1.68 9.51 -18.98
N ALA A 133 2.75 10.30 -19.02
CA ALA A 133 3.53 10.67 -17.85
C ALA A 133 2.71 11.45 -16.82
N GLU A 134 1.98 12.49 -17.25
CA GLU A 134 1.07 13.28 -16.41
C GLU A 134 0.00 12.41 -15.77
N THR A 135 -0.67 11.55 -16.56
CA THR A 135 -1.67 10.60 -16.03
C THR A 135 -1.05 9.65 -15.00
N CYS A 136 0.17 9.13 -15.24
CA CYS A 136 0.83 8.25 -14.28
C CYS A 136 1.16 8.98 -12.97
N GLN A 137 1.58 10.24 -13.05
CA GLN A 137 1.85 11.05 -11.87
C GLN A 137 0.58 11.25 -11.05
N VAL A 138 -0.52 11.68 -11.66
CA VAL A 138 -1.82 11.87 -10.99
C VAL A 138 -2.30 10.57 -10.33
N ILE A 139 -2.21 9.44 -11.05
CA ILE A 139 -2.60 8.13 -10.51
C ILE A 139 -1.73 7.75 -9.30
N SER A 140 -0.42 8.03 -9.36
CA SER A 140 0.49 7.74 -8.26
C SER A 140 0.16 8.56 -7.01
N GLU A 141 -0.14 9.85 -7.16
CA GLU A 141 -0.54 10.74 -6.07
C GLU A 141 -1.84 10.25 -5.42
N MET A 142 -2.81 9.80 -6.24
CA MET A 142 -4.05 9.20 -5.73
C MET A 142 -3.81 7.88 -4.99
N LEU A 143 -2.93 7.01 -5.48
CA LEU A 143 -2.57 5.76 -4.80
C LEU A 143 -1.93 6.02 -3.44
N VAL A 144 -0.96 6.94 -3.39
CA VAL A 144 -0.28 7.37 -2.16
C VAL A 144 -1.30 7.92 -1.17
N PHE A 145 -2.21 8.77 -1.64
CA PHE A 145 -3.30 9.31 -0.81
C PHE A 145 -4.22 8.21 -0.28
N MET A 146 -4.68 7.29 -1.12
CA MET A 146 -5.57 6.20 -0.71
C MET A 146 -4.91 5.27 0.32
N LEU A 147 -3.63 4.93 0.15
CA LEU A 147 -2.90 4.11 1.11
C LEU A 147 -2.74 4.81 2.46
N ARG A 148 -2.39 6.11 2.47
CA ARG A 148 -2.30 6.89 3.70
C ARG A 148 -3.66 7.02 4.38
N GLU A 149 -4.72 7.27 3.62
CA GLU A 149 -6.09 7.35 4.13
C GLU A 149 -6.54 6.02 4.76
N LEU A 150 -6.29 4.89 4.11
CA LEU A 150 -6.60 3.56 4.67
C LEU A 150 -5.80 3.28 5.95
N GLY A 151 -4.52 3.65 5.98
CA GLY A 151 -3.70 3.56 7.19
C GLY A 151 -4.25 4.42 8.33
N GLU A 152 -4.66 5.65 8.03
CA GLU A 152 -5.26 6.57 8.99
C GLU A 152 -6.62 6.06 9.52
N ASP A 153 -7.45 5.47 8.65
CA ASP A 153 -8.72 4.85 9.03
C ASP A 153 -8.49 3.70 10.02
N ILE A 154 -7.52 2.82 9.77
CA ILE A 154 -7.16 1.73 10.69
C ILE A 154 -6.58 2.26 12.00
N PHE A 155 -5.72 3.26 11.93
CA PHE A 155 -5.10 3.89 13.12
C PHE A 155 -6.16 4.48 14.05
N ASN A 156 -7.14 5.16 13.46
CA ASN A 156 -8.23 5.81 14.19
C ASN A 156 -9.41 4.88 14.47
N MET A 157 -9.38 3.62 14.00
CA MET A 157 -10.51 2.67 14.04
C MET A 157 -11.80 3.29 13.49
N ARG A 158 -11.66 3.93 12.33
CA ARG A 158 -12.72 4.62 11.59
C ARG A 158 -13.06 3.85 10.33
N MET A 159 -14.34 3.85 9.98
CA MET A 159 -14.80 3.31 8.71
C MET A 159 -14.14 4.04 7.54
N CYS A 160 -13.52 3.27 6.66
CA CYS A 160 -13.00 3.78 5.41
C CYS A 160 -14.12 4.14 4.45
N ARG A 161 -13.74 4.72 3.31
CA ARG A 161 -14.70 4.93 2.22
C ARG A 161 -15.29 3.59 1.78
N PRO A 162 -16.59 3.53 1.43
CA PRO A 162 -17.20 2.34 0.87
C PRO A 162 -16.40 1.84 -0.34
N HIS A 163 -16.14 0.53 -0.37
CA HIS A 163 -15.41 -0.14 -1.44
C HIS A 163 -15.98 0.18 -2.81
N ASP A 164 -17.30 0.23 -2.97
CA ASP A 164 -17.93 0.50 -4.27
C ASP A 164 -17.49 1.85 -4.86
N ILE A 165 -17.27 2.86 -4.01
CA ILE A 165 -16.77 4.17 -4.45
C ILE A 165 -15.30 4.08 -4.84
N VAL A 166 -14.51 3.33 -4.08
CA VAL A 166 -13.08 3.12 -4.35
C VAL A 166 -12.88 2.31 -5.64
N ALA A 167 -13.65 1.25 -5.85
CA ALA A 167 -13.63 0.40 -7.03
C ALA A 167 -13.99 1.20 -8.30
N VAL A 168 -15.06 2.00 -8.26
CA VAL A 168 -15.41 2.89 -9.38
C VAL A 168 -14.28 3.86 -9.72
N ARG A 169 -13.65 4.45 -8.70
CA ARG A 169 -12.50 5.34 -8.90
C ARG A 169 -11.32 4.60 -9.51
N ILE A 170 -10.97 3.42 -9.00
CA ILE A 170 -9.84 2.64 -9.50
C ILE A 170 -10.06 2.20 -10.94
N GLU A 171 -11.26 1.73 -11.30
CA GLU A 171 -11.61 1.41 -12.69
C GLU A 171 -11.51 2.63 -13.61
N SER A 172 -11.92 3.81 -13.15
CA SER A 172 -11.71 5.06 -13.89
C SER A 172 -10.22 5.34 -14.13
N LEU A 173 -9.36 5.15 -13.12
CA LEU A 173 -7.91 5.35 -13.27
C LEU A 173 -7.27 4.33 -14.22
N LYS A 174 -7.71 3.06 -14.15
CA LYS A 174 -7.26 2.02 -15.09
C LYS A 174 -7.62 2.39 -16.54
N THR A 175 -8.85 2.84 -16.78
CA THR A 175 -9.28 3.26 -18.14
C THR A 175 -8.54 4.52 -18.62
N GLU A 176 -8.31 5.49 -17.74
CA GLU A 176 -7.55 6.71 -18.06
C GLU A 176 -6.09 6.38 -18.44
N LEU A 177 -5.43 5.52 -17.66
CA LEU A 177 -4.07 5.08 -17.96
C LEU A 177 -4.00 4.31 -19.28
N ALA A 178 -4.93 3.37 -19.52
CA ALA A 178 -4.98 2.60 -20.76
C ALA A 178 -5.17 3.51 -21.99
N THR A 179 -6.05 4.51 -21.89
CA THR A 179 -6.29 5.46 -22.98
C THR A 179 -5.12 6.40 -23.22
N ALA A 180 -4.48 6.91 -22.17
CA ALA A 180 -3.30 7.77 -22.27
C ALA A 180 -2.13 7.03 -22.95
N VAL A 181 -1.91 5.76 -22.61
CA VAL A 181 -0.85 4.93 -23.20
C VAL A 181 -1.20 4.53 -24.65
N SER A 182 -2.46 4.20 -24.94
CA SER A 182 -2.87 3.82 -26.30
C SER A 182 -2.81 4.99 -27.28
N ALA A 183 -3.19 6.20 -26.84
CA ALA A 183 -3.02 7.43 -27.62
C ALA A 183 -1.53 7.71 -27.91
N SER A 184 -0.66 7.38 -26.95
CA SER A 184 0.79 7.46 -27.11
C SER A 184 1.29 6.53 -28.22
N ASN A 185 0.89 5.26 -28.22
CA ASN A 185 1.31 4.28 -29.24
C ASN A 185 0.85 4.67 -30.66
N LEU A 186 -0.31 5.32 -30.79
CA LEU A 186 -0.80 5.83 -32.08
C LEU A 186 0.04 7.01 -32.60
N SER A 187 0.53 7.88 -31.71
CA SER A 187 1.46 8.95 -32.06
C SER A 187 2.86 8.43 -32.40
N THR A 188 3.34 7.40 -31.70
CA THR A 188 4.66 6.79 -31.94
C THR A 188 4.68 5.94 -33.22
N LEU A 189 3.55 5.33 -33.61
CA LEU A 189 3.42 4.60 -34.89
C LEU A 189 3.53 5.51 -36.12
N VAL A 190 3.20 6.81 -35.98
CA VAL A 190 3.35 7.81 -37.05
C VAL A 190 4.81 8.30 -37.18
N GLY A 191 5.61 8.18 -36.11
CA GLY A 191 7.04 8.50 -36.09
C GLY A 191 7.90 7.25 -36.01
N VAL A 192 8.27 6.68 -37.16
CA VAL A 192 9.10 5.46 -37.27
C VAL A 192 10.36 5.54 -36.38
N ASN A 193 10.41 4.72 -35.32
CA ASN A 193 11.61 4.07 -34.73
C ASN A 193 11.35 3.34 -33.37
N SER A 194 10.10 3.10 -32.94
CA SER A 194 9.87 2.30 -31.72
C SER A 194 10.33 0.86 -31.91
N THR A 195 11.36 0.44 -31.19
CA THR A 195 11.78 -0.97 -31.21
C THR A 195 10.75 -1.80 -30.45
N MET A 196 10.55 -3.07 -30.83
CA MET A 196 9.68 -4.02 -30.09
C MET A 196 9.98 -4.05 -28.57
N ARG A 197 11.23 -3.76 -28.19
CA ARG A 197 11.70 -3.65 -26.80
C ARG A 197 11.07 -2.46 -26.05
N ASP A 198 10.88 -1.32 -26.71
CA ASP A 198 10.32 -0.12 -26.10
C ASP A 198 8.84 -0.31 -25.78
N GLY A 199 8.08 -0.83 -26.75
CA GLY A 199 6.68 -1.19 -26.56
C GLY A 199 6.47 -2.23 -25.46
N LEU A 200 7.35 -3.24 -25.37
CA LEU A 200 7.32 -4.24 -24.30
C LEU A 200 7.61 -3.62 -22.93
N SER A 201 8.51 -2.64 -22.85
CA SER A 201 8.87 -1.96 -21.60
C SER A 201 7.71 -1.10 -21.08
N VAL A 202 7.07 -0.34 -21.97
CA VAL A 202 5.85 0.42 -21.66
C VAL A 202 4.72 -0.51 -21.23
N ALA A 203 4.46 -1.57 -21.98
CA ALA A 203 3.41 -2.53 -21.64
C ALA A 203 3.65 -3.22 -20.28
N SER A 204 4.90 -3.61 -20.00
CA SER A 204 5.28 -4.21 -18.71
C SER A 204 5.07 -3.24 -17.55
N PHE A 205 5.46 -1.97 -17.72
CA PHE A 205 5.22 -0.94 -16.72
C PHE A 205 3.73 -0.76 -16.45
N VAL A 206 2.93 -0.59 -17.51
CA VAL A 206 1.48 -0.39 -17.39
C VAL A 206 0.81 -1.60 -16.73
N PHE A 207 1.19 -2.81 -17.12
CA PHE A 207 0.66 -4.03 -16.50
C PHE A 207 0.91 -4.06 -14.99
N VAL A 208 2.15 -3.81 -14.55
CA VAL A 208 2.49 -3.78 -13.13
C VAL A 208 1.78 -2.62 -12.42
N PHE A 209 1.59 -1.49 -13.08
CA PHE A 209 0.91 -0.34 -12.48
C PHE A 209 -0.60 -0.59 -12.30
N MET A 210 -1.25 -1.26 -13.26
CA MET A 210 -2.62 -1.77 -13.12
C MET A 210 -2.73 -2.78 -11.99
N GLU A 211 -1.74 -3.67 -11.86
CA GLU A 211 -1.69 -4.66 -10.78
C GLU A 211 -1.61 -3.97 -9.39
N VAL A 212 -0.85 -2.88 -9.27
CA VAL A 212 -0.81 -2.05 -8.05
C VAL A 212 -2.19 -1.45 -7.75
N LEU A 213 -2.87 -0.89 -8.75
CA LEU A 213 -4.22 -0.34 -8.61
C LEU A 213 -5.21 -1.41 -8.11
N GLU A 214 -5.21 -2.58 -8.72
CA GLU A 214 -6.08 -3.71 -8.34
C GLU A 214 -5.81 -4.17 -6.90
N LYS A 215 -4.54 -4.24 -6.48
CA LYS A 215 -4.23 -4.62 -5.10
C LYS A 215 -4.73 -3.59 -4.08
N VAL A 216 -4.64 -2.30 -4.38
CA VAL A 216 -5.19 -1.25 -3.50
C VAL A 216 -6.72 -1.35 -3.38
N GLU A 217 -7.40 -1.69 -4.48
CA GLU A 217 -8.85 -1.97 -4.48
C GLU A 217 -9.21 -3.11 -3.52
N VAL A 218 -8.53 -4.26 -3.66
CA VAL A 218 -8.76 -5.44 -2.83
C VAL A 218 -8.41 -5.15 -1.36
N ILE A 219 -7.34 -4.40 -1.09
CA ILE A 219 -6.99 -3.98 0.26
C ILE A 219 -8.11 -3.10 0.85
N SER A 220 -8.61 -2.12 0.10
CA SER A 220 -9.72 -1.27 0.55
C SER A 220 -10.94 -2.08 0.95
N LYS A 221 -11.26 -3.14 0.20
CA LYS A 221 -12.35 -4.07 0.53
C LYS A 221 -12.12 -4.75 1.88
N GLU A 222 -10.93 -5.32 2.10
CA GLU A 222 -10.63 -6.03 3.34
C GLU A 222 -10.57 -5.08 4.55
N VAL A 223 -10.14 -3.83 4.36
CA VAL A 223 -10.18 -2.79 5.40
C VAL A 223 -11.62 -2.41 5.75
N GLU A 224 -12.51 -2.29 4.77
CA GLU A 224 -13.93 -2.04 5.03
C GLU A 224 -14.57 -3.20 5.81
N GLU A 225 -14.30 -4.44 5.41
CA GLU A 225 -14.80 -5.64 6.10
C GLU A 225 -14.22 -5.77 7.51
N LEU A 226 -12.94 -5.43 7.71
CA LEU A 226 -12.35 -5.31 9.04
C LEU A 226 -13.13 -4.31 9.88
N GLY A 227 -13.38 -3.11 9.35
CA GLY A 227 -14.13 -2.07 10.05
C GLY A 227 -15.54 -2.51 10.45
N LYS A 228 -16.26 -3.20 9.55
CA LYS A 228 -17.59 -3.78 9.83
C LYS A 228 -17.55 -4.78 10.98
N LEU A 229 -16.61 -5.71 10.96
CA LEU A 229 -16.47 -6.75 11.98
C LEU A 229 -16.00 -6.20 13.33
N ALA A 230 -15.05 -5.26 13.30
CA ALA A 230 -14.50 -4.60 14.48
C ALA A 230 -15.37 -3.44 15.00
N ARG A 231 -16.48 -3.11 14.31
CA ARG A 231 -17.41 -2.02 14.64
C ARG A 231 -16.73 -0.65 14.74
N PHE A 232 -15.87 -0.35 13.76
CA PHE A 232 -15.23 0.96 13.63
C PHE A 232 -16.26 2.10 13.60
N GLU A 233 -15.85 3.26 14.11
CA GLU A 233 -16.69 4.44 14.14
C GLU A 233 -16.99 4.93 12.72
N LYS A 234 -18.22 5.38 12.47
CA LYS A 234 -18.56 5.94 11.17
C LYS A 234 -17.77 7.22 10.95
N ARG A 235 -17.33 7.44 9.72
CA ARG A 235 -16.75 8.72 9.31
C ARG A 235 -17.78 9.82 9.48
N GLU A 236 -17.53 10.78 10.36
CA GLU A 236 -18.29 12.03 10.35
C GLU A 236 -18.08 12.68 8.98
N LEU A 237 -19.14 12.74 8.19
CA LEU A 237 -19.15 13.49 6.93
C LEU A 237 -19.09 14.96 7.32
N MET A 238 -17.88 15.52 7.45
CA MET A 238 -17.71 16.96 7.35
C MET A 238 -18.08 17.33 5.92
N LEU A 239 -19.33 17.78 5.77
CA LEU A 239 -19.82 18.52 4.62
C LEU A 239 -18.91 19.76 4.49
N HIS A 240 -17.98 19.71 3.55
CA HIS A 240 -17.23 20.87 3.09
C HIS A 240 -17.48 21.05 1.59
#